data_AF-A0A497L647-F1
#
_entry.id   AF-A0A497L647-F1
#
_cell.length_a   1.000
_cell.length_b   1.000
_cell.length_c   1.000
_cell.angle_alpha   90.00
_cell.angle_beta   90.00
_cell.angle_gamma   90.00
#
_symmetry.space_group_name_H-M   'P 1'
#
loop_
_entity.id
_entity.type
_entity.pdbx_description
1 polymer ?
#
loop_
_entity_poly.entity_id
_entity_poly.type
_entity_poly.pdbx_seq_one_letter_code
_entity_poly.pdbx_strand_id
1 'polypeptide(L)' 'MVAVTRIKFFEKSGARLNIPASVVRSPGFPFEDDDLVKIEIGNDSLIIEKPEWWEMLDWNEMRNAYNALPDEIKEKIAEH' A
#
# COMPACT_ATOMS: atom_id res chain seq x y z
N MET A 1 -5.74 -2.26 19.87
CA MET A 1 -5.83 -3.73 19.69
C MET A 1 -4.78 -4.10 18.67
N VAL A 2 -3.74 -4.86 19.04
CA VAL A 2 -2.68 -5.27 18.10
C VAL A 2 -3.04 -6.65 17.57
N ALA A 3 -3.30 -6.76 16.26
CA ALA A 3 -3.59 -8.04 15.62
C ALA A 3 -2.32 -8.58 14.99
N VAL A 4 -1.79 -9.68 15.53
CA VAL A 4 -0.67 -10.41 14.92
C VAL A 4 -1.26 -11.39 13.92
N THR A 5 -0.78 -11.37 12.67
CA THR A 5 -1.21 -12.33 11.65
C THR A 5 -0.06 -13.22 11.16
N ARG A 6 -0.40 -14.41 10.66
CA ARG A 6 0.55 -15.40 10.16
C ARG A 6 0.66 -15.31 8.64
N ILE A 7 1.82 -14.85 8.17
CA ILE A 7 2.21 -14.98 6.76
C ILE A 7 2.50 -16.46 6.48
N LYS A 8 1.82 -17.04 5.49
CA LYS A 8 2.17 -18.37 4.96
C LYS A 8 2.87 -18.19 3.63
N PHE A 9 4.11 -18.62 3.55
CA PHE A 9 4.89 -18.66 2.31
C PHE A 9 4.58 -19.97 1.56
N PHE A 10 4.17 -19.85 0.29
CA PHE A 10 4.04 -20.99 -0.62
C PHE A 10 5.03 -20.81 -1.77
N GLU A 11 5.82 -21.85 -2.05
CA GLU A 11 6.94 -21.81 -3.00
C GLU A 11 6.55 -21.62 -4.47
N LYS A 12 5.25 -21.71 -4.84
CA LYS A 12 4.84 -21.72 -6.25
C LYS A 12 4.25 -20.43 -6.82
N SER A 13 3.80 -19.47 -6.00
CA SER A 13 3.39 -18.14 -6.47
C SER A 13 2.82 -17.31 -5.31
N GLY A 14 3.56 -16.30 -4.87
CA GLY A 14 3.05 -15.23 -4.00
C GLY A 14 2.97 -15.57 -2.51
N ALA A 15 3.70 -14.82 -1.68
CA ALA A 15 3.41 -14.76 -0.26
C ALA A 15 1.97 -14.24 -0.07
N ARG A 16 1.19 -14.89 0.80
CA ARG A 16 -0.17 -14.43 1.13
C ARG A 16 -0.22 -14.00 2.59
N LEU A 17 -0.71 -12.78 2.81
CA LEU A 17 -1.08 -12.31 4.13
C LEU A 17 -2.52 -12.72 4.40
N ASN A 18 -2.73 -13.58 5.38
CA ASN A 18 -4.09 -13.91 5.81
C ASN A 18 -4.58 -12.79 6.74
N ILE A 19 -5.73 -12.19 6.47
CA ILE A 19 -6.35 -11.23 7.40
C ILE A 19 -7.45 -11.98 8.16
N PRO A 20 -7.47 -11.95 9.51
CA PRO A 20 -8.53 -12.60 10.28
C PRO A 20 -9.92 -12.10 9.87
N ALA A 21 -10.89 -13.00 9.74
CA ALA A 21 -12.26 -12.64 9.32
C ALA A 21 -12.92 -11.61 10.26
N SER A 22 -12.53 -11.58 11.54
CA SER A 22 -13.00 -10.57 12.50
C SER A 22 -12.54 -9.16 12.15
N VAL A 23 -11.36 -9.01 11.53
CA VAL A 23 -10.82 -7.73 11.07
C VAL A 23 -11.53 -7.30 9.78
N VAL A 24 -11.69 -8.22 8.82
CA VAL A 24 -12.37 -7.96 7.54
C VAL A 24 -13.84 -7.56 7.74
N ARG A 25 -14.53 -8.15 8.71
CA ARG A 25 -15.94 -7.82 9.02
C ARG A 25 -16.11 -6.55 9.85
N SER A 26 -15.02 -5.90 10.24
CA SER A 26 -15.10 -4.64 10.97
C SER A 26 -15.72 -3.56 10.09
N PRO A 27 -16.68 -2.77 10.58
CA PRO A 27 -17.27 -1.65 9.82
C PRO A 27 -16.24 -0.62 9.32
N GLY A 28 -15.05 -0.58 9.94
CA GLY A 28 -13.95 0.31 9.55
C GLY A 28 -12.86 -0.36 8.72
N PHE A 29 -13.10 -1.56 8.17
CA PHE A 29 -12.14 -2.18 7.26
C PHE A 29 -12.05 -1.37 5.95
N PRO A 30 -10.87 -0.85 5.57
CA PRO A 30 -10.79 0.19 4.55
C PRO A 30 -10.66 -0.33 3.11
N PHE A 31 -10.65 -1.65 2.91
CA PHE A 31 -10.39 -2.28 1.61
C PHE A 31 -11.59 -3.07 1.09
N GLU A 32 -11.72 -3.11 -0.22
CA GLU A 32 -12.65 -3.95 -0.97
C GLU A 32 -11.91 -5.07 -1.71
N ASP A 33 -12.65 -6.05 -2.22
CA ASP A 33 -12.05 -7.07 -3.10
C ASP A 33 -11.45 -6.40 -4.34
N ASP A 34 -10.29 -6.90 -4.77
CA ASP A 34 -9.49 -6.38 -5.90
C ASP A 34 -8.88 -4.97 -5.72
N ASP A 35 -8.93 -4.38 -4.52
CA ASP A 35 -8.19 -3.14 -4.22
C ASP A 35 -6.67 -3.34 -4.38
N LEU A 36 -6.01 -2.38 -5.05
CA LEU A 36 -4.56 -2.24 -4.99
C LEU A 36 -4.17 -1.70 -3.62
N VAL A 37 -3.12 -2.28 -3.04
CA VAL A 37 -2.62 -1.88 -1.71
C VAL A 37 -1.13 -1.61 -1.76
N LYS A 38 -0.70 -0.58 -1.04
CA LYS A 38 0.69 -0.33 -0.71
C LYS A 38 1.04 -1.10 0.57
N ILE A 39 2.20 -1.75 0.56
CA ILE A 39 2.71 -2.51 1.69
C ILE A 39 4.04 -1.89 2.11
N GLU A 40 4.11 -1.41 3.34
CA GLU A 40 5.35 -0.94 3.96
C GLU A 40 5.80 -1.93 5.04
N ILE A 41 7.09 -2.28 5.01
CA ILE A 41 7.70 -3.16 6.00
C ILE A 41 8.59 -2.30 6.89
N GLY A 42 8.14 -2.07 8.13
CA GLY A 42 8.93 -1.47 9.19
C GLY A 42 9.69 -2.53 10.00
N ASN A 43 10.38 -2.10 11.05
CA ASN A 43 11.23 -2.98 11.88
C ASN A 43 10.46 -4.19 12.47
N ASP A 44 9.26 -3.97 13.02
CA ASP A 44 8.44 -5.01 13.66
C ASP A 44 6.96 -4.97 13.21
N SER A 45 6.67 -4.26 12.13
CA SER A 45 5.29 -4.01 11.67
C SER A 45 5.18 -4.03 10.17
N LEU A 46 4.03 -4.49 9.68
CA LEU A 46 3.62 -4.37 8.28
C LEU A 46 2.42 -3.43 8.21
N ILE A 47 2.54 -2.37 7.43
CA ILE A 47 1.47 -1.39 7.19
C ILE A 47 0.88 -1.67 5.80
N ILE A 48 -0.45 -1.69 5.73
CA ILE A 48 -1.20 -1.85 4.48
C ILE A 48 -2.09 -0.63 4.36
N GLU A 49 -1.98 0.08 3.25
CA GLU A 49 -2.76 1.28 2.96
C GLU A 49 -3.17 1.31 1.49
N LYS A 50 -4.12 2.20 1.15
CA LYS A 50 -4.44 2.46 -0.25
C LYS A 50 -3.30 3.28 -0.85
N PRO A 51 -2.74 2.87 -2.00
CA PRO A 51 -1.70 3.64 -2.65
C PRO A 51 -2.29 4.97 -3.09
N GLU A 52 -1.50 6.02 -2.98
CA GLU A 52 -1.79 7.26 -3.67
C GLU A 52 -1.54 7.06 -5.16
N TRP A 53 -2.34 7.70 -6.02
CA TRP A 53 -2.24 7.53 -7.47
C TRP A 53 -0.85 7.90 -8.01
N TRP A 54 -0.17 8.85 -7.36
CA TRP A 54 1.16 9.30 -7.75
C TRP A 54 2.28 8.33 -7.33
N GLU A 55 2.04 7.45 -6.35
CA GLU A 55 2.99 6.38 -5.98
C GLU A 55 3.02 5.27 -7.04
N MET A 56 2.00 5.20 -7.90
CA MET A 56 1.84 4.18 -8.92
C MET A 56 2.52 4.54 -10.27
N LEU A 57 3.17 5.70 -10.35
CA LEU A 57 3.71 6.24 -11.61
C LEU A 57 5.24 6.32 -11.59
N ASP A 58 5.86 6.05 -12.74
CA ASP A 58 7.29 6.30 -12.93
C ASP A 58 7.54 7.76 -13.35
N TRP A 59 7.84 8.59 -12.36
CA TRP A 59 8.12 10.01 -12.59
C TRP A 59 9.40 10.29 -13.35
N ASN A 60 10.35 9.34 -13.41
CA ASN A 60 11.57 9.49 -14.21
C ASN A 60 11.26 9.47 -15.71
N GLU A 61 10.30 8.64 -16.11
CA GLU A 61 9.82 8.56 -17.49
C GLU A 61 8.80 9.65 -17.82
N MET A 62 8.13 10.22 -16.81
CA MET A 62 7.03 11.17 -16.95
C MET A 62 7.35 12.62 -16.55
N ARG A 63 8.56 13.11 -16.82
CA ARG A 63 9.01 14.46 -16.40
C ARG A 63 8.07 15.62 -16.80
N ASN A 64 7.47 15.55 -17.99
CA ASN A 64 6.54 16.59 -18.44
C ASN A 64 5.26 16.63 -17.58
N ALA A 65 4.76 15.45 -17.18
CA ALA A 65 3.60 15.35 -16.29
C ALA A 65 3.97 15.83 -14.88
N TYR A 66 5.15 15.42 -14.37
CA TYR A 66 5.66 15.88 -13.07
C TYR A 66 5.70 17.41 -12.98
N ASN A 67 6.24 18.08 -14.00
CA ASN A 67 6.34 19.54 -14.03
C ASN A 67 4.97 20.25 -13.98
N ALA A 68 3.93 19.61 -14.52
CA ALA A 68 2.57 20.13 -14.52
C ALA A 68 1.81 19.91 -13.19
N LEU A 69 2.37 19.15 -12.25
CA LEU A 69 1.75 18.91 -10.96
C LEU A 69 1.76 20.17 -10.08
N PRO A 70 0.76 20.32 -9.19
CA PRO A 70 0.82 21.28 -8.10
C PRO A 70 2.04 21.03 -7.19
N ASP A 71 2.58 22.11 -6.61
CA ASP A 71 3.78 22.02 -5.77
C ASP A 71 3.59 21.09 -4.56
N GLU A 72 2.39 21.08 -3.96
CA GLU A 72 2.05 20.16 -2.84
C GLU A 72 2.26 18.68 -3.20
N ILE A 73 1.94 18.26 -4.43
CA ILE A 73 2.12 16.87 -4.86
C ILE A 73 3.59 16.58 -5.16
N LYS A 74 4.31 17.56 -5.72
CA LYS A 74 5.75 17.44 -5.99
C LYS A 74 6.55 17.27 -4.70
N GLU A 75 6.16 17.98 -3.65
CA GLU A 75 6.74 17.85 -2.30
C GLU A 75 6.52 16.43 -1.77
N LYS A 76 5.29 15.91 -1.83
CA LYS A 76 4.98 14.52 -1.39
C LYS A 76 5.77 13.46 -2.15
N ILE A 77 5.93 13.62 -3.47
CA ILE A 77 6.74 12.71 -4.29
C ILE A 77 8.23 12.76 -3.91
N ALA A 78 8.74 13.92 -3.47
CA ALA A 78 10.16 14.08 -3.14
C ALA A 78 10.53 13.59 -1.73
N GLU A 79 9.56 13.50 -0.82
CA GLU A 79 9.72 13.00 0.55
C GLU A 79 9.65 11.46 0.66
N HIS A 80 9.22 10.80 -0.42
CA HIS A 80 9.11 9.34 -0.57
C HIS A 80 10.27 8.75 -1.37
#